data_AF-A0A916DA31-F1
#
_entry.id   AF-A0A916DA31-F1
#
_cell.length_a   1.000
_cell.length_b   1.000
_cell.length_c   1.000
_cell.angle_alpha   90.00
_cell.angle_beta   90.00
_cell.angle_gamma   90.00
#
_symmetry.space_group_name_H-M   'P 1'
#
loop_
_entity.id
_entity.type
_entity.pdbx_description
1 polymer ?
#
loop_
_entity_poly.entity_id
_entity_poly.type
_entity_poly.pdbx_seq_one_letter_code
_entity_poly.pdbx_strand_id
1 'polypeptide(L)'
;MSRVGFDRTAVAAAARQAFAWFDPLSTAHSPLARSQRVTVLLIGTTIMCLADLYMTLLFVRNVGMIESNPLARLVMSHNSPALVVLWKLALTVFGIGVLFFFRRGRNAEIATWVVFIAMTGLMIHWIGFAQGAAAAAEEYHILALTNDPRWVVMPGE
;
A
#
# COMPACT_ATOMS: atom_id res chain seq x y z
N MET A 1 51.63 51.45 -0.85
CA MET A 1 51.40 50.17 -1.57
C MET A 1 50.66 49.21 -0.63
N SER A 2 49.34 49.11 -0.79
CA SER A 2 48.46 48.28 0.07
C SER A 2 48.47 46.83 -0.42
N ARG A 3 48.88 45.89 0.43
CA ARG A 3 48.80 44.45 0.15
C ARG A 3 47.35 44.01 0.24
N VAL A 4 46.76 43.68 -0.91
CA VAL A 4 45.44 43.02 -1.00
C VAL A 4 45.56 41.65 -0.33
N GLY A 5 44.99 41.51 0.86
CA GLY A 5 44.94 40.25 1.60
C GLY A 5 43.97 39.30 0.92
N PHE A 6 44.50 38.25 0.30
CA PHE A 6 43.71 37.17 -0.29
C PHE A 6 43.08 36.35 0.84
N ASP A 7 41.79 36.57 1.10
CA ASP A 7 41.06 35.88 2.16
C ASP A 7 40.78 34.43 1.76
N ARG A 8 41.66 33.54 2.22
CA ARG A 8 41.59 32.08 2.00
C ARG A 8 40.31 31.47 2.58
N THR A 9 39.65 32.13 3.53
CA THR A 9 38.44 31.61 4.17
C THR A 9 37.21 31.77 3.26
N ALA A 10 37.12 32.87 2.53
CA ALA A 10 36.06 33.11 1.54
C ALA A 10 36.12 32.11 0.38
N VAL A 11 37.33 31.79 -0.10
CA VAL A 11 37.54 30.80 -1.17
C VAL A 11 37.15 29.39 -0.71
N ALA A 12 37.49 29.02 0.53
CA ALA A 12 37.10 27.72 1.09
C ALA A 12 35.59 27.60 1.32
N ALA A 13 34.92 28.69 1.71
CA ALA A 13 33.46 28.73 1.88
C ALA A 13 32.74 28.61 0.53
N ALA A 14 33.19 29.35 -0.49
CA ALA A 14 32.63 29.27 -1.84
C ALA A 14 32.83 27.88 -2.48
N ALA A 15 33.99 27.25 -2.26
CA ALA A 15 34.26 25.89 -2.74
C ALA A 15 33.34 24.84 -2.08
N ARG A 16 33.05 24.94 -0.78
CA ARG A 16 32.08 24.07 -0.10
C ARG A 16 30.65 24.25 -0.63
N GLN A 17 30.27 25.49 -0.93
CA GLN A 17 28.95 25.81 -1.48
C GLN A 17 28.79 25.30 -2.93
N ALA A 18 29.86 25.37 -3.72
CA ALA A 18 29.89 24.82 -5.08
C ALA A 18 29.81 23.28 -5.09
N PHE A 19 30.46 22.60 -4.14
CA PHE A 19 30.35 21.14 -4.00
C PHE A 19 28.98 20.68 -3.48
N ALA A 20 28.30 21.49 -2.66
CA ALA A 20 26.94 21.18 -2.18
C ALA A 20 25.89 21.15 -3.29
N TRP A 21 26.11 21.86 -4.40
CA TRP A 21 25.29 21.76 -5.61
C TRP A 21 25.42 20.40 -6.32
N PHE A 22 26.53 19.69 -6.13
CA PHE A 22 26.82 18.41 -6.77
C PHE A 22 26.52 17.19 -5.90
N ASP A 23 25.83 17.37 -4.77
CA ASP A 23 25.42 16.27 -3.90
C ASP A 23 23.88 16.10 -3.85
N PRO A 24 23.23 15.74 -4.99
CA PRO A 24 21.81 15.45 -5.03
C PRO A 24 21.41 14.27 -4.13
N LEU A 25 22.39 13.43 -3.75
CA LEU A 25 22.20 12.31 -2.83
C LEU A 25 22.03 12.82 -1.38
N SER A 26 22.77 13.85 -0.98
CA SER A 26 22.59 14.47 0.35
C SER A 26 21.18 15.04 0.57
N THR A 27 20.59 15.67 -0.46
CA THR A 27 19.22 16.19 -0.43
C THR A 27 18.17 15.07 -0.48
N ALA A 28 18.46 13.95 -1.15
CA ALA A 28 17.62 12.76 -1.17
C ALA A 28 17.46 12.11 0.22
N HIS A 29 18.46 12.25 1.09
CA HIS A 29 18.41 11.76 2.47
C HIS A 29 17.71 12.70 3.46
N SER A 30 17.28 13.88 3.02
CA SER A 30 16.60 14.84 3.89
C SER A 30 15.27 14.27 4.43
N PRO A 31 14.86 14.63 5.67
CA PRO A 31 13.57 14.23 6.23
C PRO A 31 12.37 14.66 5.38
N LEU A 32 12.51 15.77 4.63
CA LEU A 32 11.48 16.27 3.72
C LEU A 32 11.34 15.39 2.48
N ALA A 33 12.44 15.07 1.81
CA ALA A 33 12.43 14.16 0.65
C ALA A 33 11.89 12.76 1.03
N ARG A 34 12.25 12.26 2.22
CA ARG A 34 11.69 11.02 2.76
C ARG A 34 10.18 11.11 2.95
N SER A 35 9.70 12.18 3.59
CA SER A 35 8.27 12.38 3.80
C SER A 35 7.50 12.38 2.48
N GLN A 36 8.06 12.96 1.41
CA GLN A 36 7.42 12.98 0.10
C GLN A 36 7.34 11.57 -0.51
N ARG A 37 8.44 10.80 -0.48
CA ARG A 37 8.43 9.40 -0.97
C ARG A 37 7.41 8.55 -0.22
N VAL A 38 7.38 8.64 1.11
CA VAL A 38 6.39 7.93 1.93
C VAL A 38 4.97 8.35 1.54
N THR A 39 4.68 9.64 1.38
CA THR A 39 3.35 10.10 0.95
C THR A 39 2.96 9.53 -0.41
N VAL A 40 3.85 9.53 -1.41
CA VAL A 40 3.56 8.96 -2.73
C VAL A 40 3.27 7.47 -2.64
N LEU A 41 4.08 6.72 -1.89
CA LEU A 41 3.84 5.29 -1.67
C LEU A 41 2.52 5.04 -0.94
N LEU A 42 2.17 5.85 0.07
CA LEU A 42 0.91 5.75 0.78
C LEU A 42 -0.29 6.02 -0.12
N ILE A 43 -0.21 7.00 -1.03
CA ILE A 43 -1.27 7.24 -2.03
C ILE A 43 -1.46 6.01 -2.91
N GLY A 44 -0.36 5.46 -3.45
CA GLY A 44 -0.41 4.24 -4.26
C GLY A 44 -0.99 3.05 -3.49
N THR A 45 -0.54 2.83 -2.25
CA THR A 45 -1.09 1.82 -1.34
C THR A 45 -2.58 2.01 -1.08
N THR A 46 -3.03 3.26 -0.87
CA THR A 46 -4.45 3.57 -0.64
C THR A 46 -5.30 3.14 -1.84
N ILE A 47 -4.84 3.47 -3.06
CA ILE A 47 -5.53 3.07 -4.30
C ILE A 47 -5.60 1.54 -4.39
N MET A 48 -4.51 0.83 -4.09
CA MET A 48 -4.51 -0.65 -4.07
C MET A 48 -5.43 -1.24 -2.99
N CYS A 49 -5.53 -0.63 -1.81
CA CYS A 49 -6.47 -1.07 -0.77
C CYS A 49 -7.93 -0.88 -1.20
N LEU A 50 -8.25 0.20 -1.92
CA LEU A 50 -9.59 0.42 -2.48
C LEU A 50 -9.90 -0.58 -3.60
N ALA A 51 -8.91 -0.88 -4.45
CA ALA A 51 -9.04 -1.92 -5.47
C ALA A 51 -9.25 -3.31 -4.85
N ASP A 52 -8.52 -3.65 -3.79
CA ASP A 52 -8.72 -4.90 -3.02
C ASP A 52 -10.14 -4.99 -2.46
N LEU A 53 -10.64 -3.91 -1.86
CA LEU A 53 -12.02 -3.85 -1.36
C LEU A 53 -13.03 -4.05 -2.49
N TYR A 54 -12.85 -3.36 -3.62
CA TYR A 54 -13.70 -3.51 -4.79
C TYR A 54 -13.73 -4.96 -5.29
N MET A 55 -12.57 -5.59 -5.47
CA MET A 55 -12.47 -6.98 -5.92
C MET A 55 -13.11 -7.94 -4.91
N THR A 56 -12.88 -7.75 -3.61
CA THR A 56 -13.51 -8.55 -2.55
C THR A 56 -15.03 -8.49 -2.67
N LEU A 57 -15.61 -7.30 -2.82
CA LEU A 57 -17.06 -7.13 -2.95
C LEU A 57 -17.59 -7.71 -4.25
N LEU A 58 -16.87 -7.55 -5.35
CA LEU A 58 -17.24 -8.10 -6.65
C LEU A 58 -17.35 -9.62 -6.56
N PHE A 59 -16.33 -10.29 -6.02
CA PHE A 59 -16.31 -11.74 -5.95
C PHE A 59 -17.30 -12.29 -4.93
N VAL A 60 -17.29 -11.79 -3.69
CA VAL A 60 -18.16 -12.32 -2.65
C VAL A 60 -19.66 -12.16 -2.96
N ARG A 61 -20.04 -11.15 -3.75
CA ARG A 61 -21.45 -10.91 -4.12
C ARG A 61 -21.92 -11.68 -5.35
N ASN A 62 -21.04 -11.98 -6.29
CA ASN A 62 -21.45 -12.53 -7.59
C ASN A 62 -21.03 -13.99 -7.80
N VAL A 63 -19.84 -14.36 -7.33
CA VAL A 63 -19.26 -15.68 -7.62
C VAL A 63 -19.06 -16.50 -6.34
N GLY A 64 -18.74 -15.82 -5.23
CA GLY A 64 -18.14 -16.41 -4.05
C GLY A 64 -16.61 -16.46 -4.14
N MET A 65 -15.96 -16.58 -2.99
CA MET A 65 -14.50 -16.72 -2.91
C MET A 65 -14.08 -17.55 -1.70
N ILE A 66 -12.89 -18.15 -1.80
CA ILE A 66 -12.24 -18.79 -0.66
C ILE A 66 -11.53 -17.71 0.16
N GLU A 67 -12.01 -17.45 1.36
CA GLU A 67 -11.37 -16.53 2.29
C GLU A 67 -10.48 -17.31 3.27
N SER A 68 -9.17 -17.09 3.21
CA SER A 68 -8.20 -17.77 4.09
C SER A 68 -8.04 -17.05 5.43
N ASN A 69 -8.32 -15.75 5.49
CA ASN A 69 -8.22 -14.96 6.71
C ASN A 69 -9.41 -15.24 7.64
N PRO A 70 -9.20 -15.85 8.83
CA PRO A 70 -10.29 -16.20 9.74
C PRO A 70 -11.04 -14.97 10.26
N LEU A 71 -10.39 -13.81 10.39
CA LEU A 71 -11.03 -12.57 10.83
C LEU A 71 -11.92 -12.00 9.74
N ALA A 72 -11.45 -11.98 8.49
CA ALA A 72 -12.27 -11.53 7.37
C ALA A 72 -13.51 -12.41 7.21
N ARG A 73 -13.35 -13.74 7.34
CA ARG A 73 -14.44 -14.69 7.31
C ARG A 73 -15.46 -14.47 8.43
N LEU A 74 -15.01 -14.16 9.66
CA LEU A 74 -15.91 -13.81 10.76
C LEU A 74 -16.71 -12.53 10.50
N VAL A 75 -16.10 -11.52 9.87
CA VAL A 75 -16.83 -10.31 9.46
C VAL A 75 -17.85 -10.65 8.38
N MET A 76 -17.46 -11.44 7.38
CA MET A 76 -18.33 -11.86 6.28
C MET A 76 -19.46 -12.80 6.71
N SER A 77 -19.32 -13.55 7.81
CA SER A 77 -20.37 -14.44 8.33
C SER A 77 -21.62 -13.70 8.82
N HIS A 78 -21.52 -12.39 9.02
CA HIS A 78 -22.67 -11.52 9.32
C HIS A 78 -23.51 -11.20 8.08
N ASN A 79 -23.10 -11.67 6.90
CA ASN A 79 -23.78 -11.51 5.61
C ASN A 79 -24.10 -10.04 5.28
N SER A 80 -23.24 -9.11 5.70
CA SER A 80 -23.41 -7.67 5.51
C SER A 80 -22.21 -7.08 4.74
N PRO A 81 -22.38 -6.73 3.46
CA PRO A 81 -21.33 -6.10 2.66
C PRO A 81 -20.88 -4.76 3.24
N ALA A 82 -21.79 -4.01 3.88
CA ALA A 82 -21.48 -2.76 4.55
C ALA A 82 -20.49 -2.97 5.71
N LEU A 83 -20.65 -4.06 6.47
CA LEU A 83 -19.73 -4.40 7.56
C LEU A 83 -18.32 -4.69 7.04
N VAL A 84 -18.20 -5.41 5.91
CA VAL A 84 -16.91 -5.67 5.26
C VAL A 84 -16.24 -4.39 4.79
N VAL A 85 -17.01 -3.48 4.18
CA VAL A 85 -16.52 -2.15 3.77
C VAL A 85 -15.99 -1.38 4.97
N LEU A 86 -16.80 -1.24 6.03
CA LEU A 86 -16.41 -0.51 7.23
C LEU A 86 -15.15 -1.10 7.88
N TRP A 87 -15.08 -2.43 8.00
CA TRP A 87 -13.93 -3.11 8.58
C TRP A 87 -12.64 -2.90 7.76
N LYS A 88 -12.70 -3.11 6.44
CA LYS A 88 -11.54 -2.89 5.56
C LYS A 88 -11.11 -1.41 5.54
N LEU A 89 -12.06 -0.48 5.46
CA LEU A 89 -11.74 0.96 5.49
C LEU A 89 -11.16 1.39 6.84
N ALA A 90 -11.67 0.88 7.97
CA ALA A 90 -11.13 1.18 9.28
C ALA A 90 -9.66 0.73 9.41
N LEU A 91 -9.34 -0.50 8.99
CA LEU A 91 -7.97 -1.00 8.98
C LEU A 91 -7.06 -0.22 8.02
N THR A 92 -7.58 0.12 6.83
CA THR A 92 -6.85 0.89 5.81
C THR A 92 -6.51 2.29 6.34
N VAL A 93 -7.49 3.01 6.86
CA VAL A 93 -7.31 4.36 7.44
C VAL A 93 -6.37 4.31 8.63
N PHE A 94 -6.53 3.33 9.52
CA PHE A 94 -5.64 3.17 10.67
C PHE A 94 -4.19 2.92 10.25
N GLY A 95 -3.95 1.94 9.37
CA GLY A 95 -2.61 1.59 8.89
C GLY A 95 -1.92 2.73 8.14
N ILE A 96 -2.63 3.37 7.21
CA ILE A 96 -2.12 4.55 6.49
C ILE A 96 -1.88 5.70 7.45
N GLY A 97 -2.79 5.96 8.39
CA GLY A 97 -2.68 7.03 9.38
C GLY A 97 -1.44 6.90 10.25
N VAL A 98 -1.15 5.69 10.74
CA VAL A 98 0.08 5.40 11.51
C VAL A 98 1.33 5.69 10.69
N LEU A 99 1.42 5.16 9.46
CA LEU A 99 2.59 5.40 8.59
C LEU A 99 2.74 6.87 8.21
N PHE A 100 1.63 7.56 7.96
CA PHE A 100 1.62 8.99 7.65
C PHE A 100 2.10 9.82 8.83
N PHE A 101 1.71 9.49 10.06
CA PHE A 101 2.15 10.18 11.27
C PHE A 101 3.67 10.07 11.45
N PHE A 102 4.24 8.88 11.21
CA PHE A 102 5.68 8.61 11.36
C PHE A 102 6.52 8.86 10.10
N ARG A 103 5.95 9.40 9.02
CA ARG A 103 6.54 9.48 7.66
C ARG A 103 7.93 10.12 7.53
N ARG A 104 8.38 10.88 8.53
CA ARG A 104 9.72 11.51 8.53
C ARG A 104 10.84 10.55 8.99
N GLY A 105 10.48 9.44 9.64
CA GLY A 105 11.41 8.43 10.15
C GLY A 105 11.84 7.41 9.08
N ARG A 106 13.09 6.95 9.14
CA ARG A 106 13.62 5.90 8.25
C ARG A 106 12.85 4.58 8.40
N ASN A 107 12.41 4.26 9.61
CA ASN A 107 11.62 3.05 9.88
C ASN A 107 10.26 3.10 9.18
N ALA A 108 9.61 4.28 9.14
CA ALA A 108 8.33 4.44 8.45
C ALA A 108 8.48 4.28 6.94
N GLU A 109 9.60 4.74 6.36
CA GLU A 109 9.91 4.53 4.94
C GLU A 109 10.04 3.04 4.61
N ILE A 110 10.82 2.28 5.40
CA ILE A 110 10.96 0.83 5.22
C ILE A 110 9.61 0.13 5.37
N ALA A 111 8.86 0.44 6.43
CA ALA A 111 7.53 -0.15 6.66
C ALA A 111 6.56 0.16 5.50
N THR A 112 6.57 1.39 4.98
CA THR A 112 5.72 1.79 3.85
C THR A 112 6.09 1.01 2.59
N TRP A 113 7.37 0.81 2.31
CA TRP A 113 7.82 -0.03 1.19
C TRP A 113 7.35 -1.48 1.32
N VAL A 114 7.48 -2.07 2.51
CA VAL A 114 7.03 -3.44 2.78
C VAL A 114 5.53 -3.56 2.51
N VAL A 115 4.72 -2.63 3.02
CA VAL A 115 3.27 -2.63 2.80
C VAL A 115 2.94 -2.42 1.32
N PHE A 116 3.61 -1.49 0.65
CA PHE A 116 3.39 -1.23 -0.78
C PHE A 116 3.71 -2.46 -1.64
N ILE A 117 4.82 -3.15 -1.36
CA ILE A 117 5.20 -4.39 -2.07
C ILE A 117 4.18 -5.50 -1.78
N ALA A 118 3.77 -5.67 -0.52
CA ALA A 118 2.76 -6.67 -0.16
C ALA A 118 1.43 -6.43 -0.90
N MET A 119 0.97 -5.17 -0.95
CA MET A 119 -0.24 -4.80 -1.70
C MET A 119 -0.06 -5.00 -3.20
N THR A 120 1.12 -4.72 -3.75
CA THR A 120 1.41 -5.00 -5.17
C THR A 120 1.34 -6.49 -5.47
N GLY A 121 1.93 -7.34 -4.62
CA GLY A 121 1.83 -8.79 -4.73
C GLY A 121 0.39 -9.28 -4.64
N LEU A 122 -0.43 -8.69 -3.75
CA LEU A 122 -1.85 -8.97 -3.65
C LEU A 122 -2.61 -8.59 -4.94
N MET A 123 -2.28 -7.47 -5.58
CA MET A 123 -2.88 -7.09 -6.86
C MET A 123 -2.53 -8.08 -7.97
N ILE A 124 -1.28 -8.55 -8.03
CA ILE A 124 -0.87 -9.60 -8.98
C ILE A 124 -1.65 -10.90 -8.72
N HIS A 125 -1.82 -11.27 -7.45
CA HIS A 125 -2.61 -12.43 -7.07
C HIS A 125 -4.07 -12.30 -7.54
N TRP A 126 -4.68 -11.13 -7.36
CA TRP A 126 -6.04 -10.84 -7.85
C TRP A 126 -6.18 -10.99 -9.36
N ILE A 127 -5.16 -10.62 -10.15
CA ILE A 127 -5.18 -10.83 -11.62
C ILE A 127 -5.28 -12.32 -11.94
N GLY A 128 -4.43 -13.14 -11.33
CA GLY A 128 -4.45 -14.59 -11.53
C GLY A 128 -5.76 -15.23 -11.07
N PHE A 129 -6.27 -14.80 -9.90
CA PHE A 129 -7.54 -15.26 -9.38
C PHE A 129 -8.71 -14.91 -10.32
N ALA A 130 -8.77 -13.67 -10.81
CA ALA A 130 -9.84 -13.22 -11.72
C ALA A 130 -9.82 -13.95 -13.07
N GLN A 131 -8.63 -14.20 -13.62
CA GLN A 131 -8.47 -15.00 -14.84
C GLN A 131 -8.91 -16.45 -14.60
N GLY A 132 -8.52 -17.06 -13.47
CA GLY A 132 -8.93 -18.41 -13.09
C GLY A 132 -10.43 -18.52 -12.92
N ALA A 133 -11.06 -17.55 -12.25
CA ALA A 133 -12.51 -17.51 -12.07
C ALA A 133 -13.28 -17.38 -13.40
N ALA A 134 -12.76 -16.59 -14.34
CA ALA A 134 -13.37 -16.47 -15.66
C ALA A 134 -13.24 -17.76 -16.50
N ALA A 135 -12.11 -18.46 -16.41
CA ALA A 135 -11.86 -19.68 -17.17
C ALA A 135 -12.56 -20.93 -16.59
N ALA A 136 -12.75 -20.98 -15.27
CA ALA A 136 -13.20 -22.15 -14.54
C ALA A 136 -14.59 -21.96 -13.89
N ALA A 137 -15.46 -21.14 -14.48
CA ALA A 137 -16.76 -20.80 -13.89
C ALA A 137 -17.60 -22.04 -13.49
N GLU A 138 -17.54 -23.12 -14.28
CA GLU A 138 -18.22 -24.39 -13.97
C GLU A 138 -17.59 -25.12 -12.77
N GLU A 139 -16.26 -25.15 -12.67
CA GLU A 139 -15.55 -25.75 -11.51
C GLU A 139 -15.77 -24.94 -10.23
N TYR A 140 -15.85 -23.61 -10.31
CA TYR A 140 -16.20 -22.76 -9.17
C TYR A 140 -17.63 -23.02 -8.70
N HIS A 141 -18.56 -23.32 -9.61
CA HIS A 141 -19.91 -23.74 -9.24
C HIS A 141 -19.89 -25.09 -8.49
N ILE A 142 -19.07 -26.04 -8.92
CA ILE A 142 -18.88 -27.32 -8.22
C ILE A 142 -18.25 -27.10 -6.83
N LEU A 143 -17.27 -26.20 -6.72
CA LEU A 143 -16.64 -25.85 -5.44
C LEU A 143 -17.64 -25.22 -4.45
N ALA A 144 -18.54 -24.37 -4.95
CA ALA A 144 -19.63 -23.83 -4.14
C ALA A 144 -20.56 -24.94 -3.59
N LEU A 145 -20.70 -26.06 -4.31
CA LEU A 145 -21.50 -27.21 -3.89
C LEU A 145 -20.76 -28.13 -2.90
N THR A 146 -19.41 -28.09 -2.84
CA THR A 146 -18.62 -28.94 -1.92
C THR A 146 -18.69 -28.55 -0.44
N ASN A 147 -19.47 -27.53 -0.05
CA ASN A 147 -19.61 -27.06 1.35
C ASN A 147 -18.26 -26.83 2.06
N ASP A 148 -17.24 -26.30 1.35
CA ASP A 148 -15.97 -25.93 2.00
C ASP A 148 -16.24 -24.81 3.03
N PRO A 149 -15.87 -24.96 4.31
CA PRO A 149 -16.13 -23.96 5.36
C PRO A 149 -15.41 -22.62 5.14
N ARG A 150 -14.47 -22.55 4.19
CA ARG A 150 -13.75 -21.33 3.81
C ARG A 150 -14.41 -20.61 2.65
N TRP A 151 -15.38 -21.24 1.99
CA TRP A 151 -16.15 -20.63 0.92
C TRP A 151 -17.08 -19.57 1.50
N VAL A 152 -17.02 -18.36 0.95
CA VAL A 152 -17.86 -17.25 1.36
C VAL A 152 -18.60 -16.71 0.14
N VAL A 153 -19.91 -16.60 0.26
CA VAL A 153 -20.78 -15.88 -0.66
C VAL A 153 -21.75 -15.02 0.15
N MET A 154 -21.99 -13.79 -0.29
CA MET A 154 -22.94 -12.87 0.33
C MET A 154 -23.92 -12.42 -0.75
N PRO A 155 -25.10 -13.07 -0.87
CA PRO A 155 -26.10 -12.69 -1.84
C PRO A 155 -26.46 -11.21 -1.65
N GLY A 156 -26.53 -10.45 -2.75
CA GLY A 156 -27.23 -9.18 -2.71
C GLY A 156 -28.70 -9.44 -2.41
N GLU A 157 -29.30 -8.63 -1.53
CA GLU A 157 -30.76 -8.53 -1.42
C GLU A 157 -31.38 -8.13 -2.75
#